data_AF-A0A9P7KL95-F1
#
_entry.id   AF-A0A9P7KL95-F1
#
_cell.length_a   1.000
_cell.length_b   1.000
_cell.length_c   1.000
_cell.angle_alpha   90.00
_cell.angle_beta   90.00
_cell.angle_gamma   90.00
#
_symmetry.space_group_name_H-M   'P 1'
#
loop_
_entity.id
_entity.type
_entity.pdbx_description
1 polymer ?
#
loop_
_entity_poly.entity_id
_entity_poly.type
_entity_poly.pdbx_seq_one_letter_code
_entity_poly.pdbx_strand_id
1 'polypeptide(L)'
;MKRHITDEADGRLAFYLPLPNEIQVQGDIPPRPQLPEGVVDTPLVRIFNFLQMMSLSYQLEILWYQAERMRSLGWADYLTVQMSPNRKVMKASYWIRQAPPQPGRQRFKLPTLGGTITISIVEANGPIQAGAGPARSPKARAFAKLQRKSKLGSGVPSDEVEGLRFQVLWEPAKGALGVSVSSGNTISDDLLHVDANDLDFEQLLRRVIERHTHAVLKMFQYQLQHGPTRTVFSPMGVVSLIKDEGAQALRVHLCADEIVIVTIDSRTGRMNLRDTGDLAAAGRGPRFTAISDSLNENPNILLEALARLRLHTITDLAEQKANYLGLQSFRRRNFNKEEIKKLGPSTRGTLFIQLSNFPNHYLVLVITDERFRYALITTRVLTESMFSNMVMEDIAWLDFERIHGEDVVISSHSSQSDMRIGKRKRDYEDAQTRQSGTRGPNSG
;
A
#
# COMPACT_ATOMS: atom_id res chain seq x y z
N MET A 1 31.36 -24.87 -3.37
CA MET A 1 30.34 -25.12 -2.31
C MET A 1 30.77 -26.26 -1.41
N LYS A 2 30.82 -27.52 -1.88
CA LYS A 2 31.32 -28.65 -1.07
C LYS A 2 32.72 -28.36 -0.51
N ARG A 3 33.65 -27.86 -1.35
CA ARG A 3 35.02 -27.45 -0.96
C ARG A 3 35.07 -26.47 0.22
N HIS A 4 34.55 -25.24 0.10
CA HIS A 4 34.61 -24.28 1.22
C HIS A 4 34.00 -24.79 2.54
N ILE A 5 32.91 -25.57 2.48
CA ILE A 5 32.28 -26.16 3.67
C ILE A 5 33.15 -27.30 4.24
N THR A 6 33.78 -28.10 3.38
CA THR A 6 34.76 -29.11 3.80
C THR A 6 36.03 -28.45 4.33
N ASP A 7 36.52 -27.37 3.72
CA ASP A 7 37.73 -26.68 4.15
C ASP A 7 37.54 -25.97 5.51
N GLU A 8 36.37 -25.38 5.78
CA GLU A 8 36.07 -24.78 7.09
C GLU A 8 35.75 -25.85 8.15
N ALA A 9 35.03 -26.91 7.79
CA ALA A 9 34.77 -28.04 8.68
C ALA A 9 36.05 -28.80 9.01
N ASP A 10 36.88 -29.13 8.02
CA ASP A 10 38.19 -29.76 8.18
C ASP A 10 39.13 -28.80 8.91
N GLY A 11 39.10 -27.49 8.63
CA GLY A 11 39.88 -26.51 9.39
C GLY A 11 39.54 -26.50 10.88
N ARG A 12 38.27 -26.64 11.26
CA ARG A 12 37.83 -26.66 12.68
C ARG A 12 37.92 -28.05 13.32
N LEU A 13 37.79 -29.13 12.55
CA LEU A 13 37.84 -30.51 13.02
C LEU A 13 39.26 -31.09 13.03
N ALA A 14 40.16 -30.61 12.16
CA ALA A 14 41.56 -31.05 12.08
C ALA A 14 42.35 -30.78 13.36
N PHE A 15 41.94 -29.82 14.18
CA PHE A 15 42.51 -29.60 15.52
C PHE A 15 42.32 -30.79 16.47
N TYR A 16 41.48 -31.77 16.13
CA TYR A 16 41.04 -32.85 17.01
C TYR A 16 41.12 -34.25 16.41
N LEU A 17 41.66 -34.41 15.19
CA LEU A 17 41.90 -35.74 14.63
C LEU A 17 43.13 -36.39 15.30
N PRO A 18 43.05 -37.66 15.74
CA PRO A 18 44.22 -38.42 16.14
C PRO A 18 45.11 -38.66 14.92
N LEU A 19 46.40 -38.34 15.03
CA LEU A 19 47.38 -38.66 13.98
C LEU A 19 47.45 -40.18 13.76
N PRO A 20 47.70 -40.63 12.52
CA PRO A 20 48.01 -42.03 12.23
C PRO A 20 49.16 -42.50 13.13
N ASN A 21 49.03 -43.72 13.66
CA ASN A 21 50.02 -44.33 14.54
C ASN A 21 51.45 -44.15 14.01
N GLU A 22 52.31 -43.77 14.95
CA GLU A 22 53.71 -43.42 14.85
C GLU A 22 54.53 -44.27 13.86
N ILE A 23 55.07 -43.62 12.83
CA ILE A 23 56.45 -43.88 12.44
C ILE A 23 57.28 -43.00 13.38
N GLN A 24 57.99 -43.64 14.31
CA GLN A 24 58.86 -42.98 15.28
C GLN A 24 59.92 -42.14 14.56
N VAL A 25 59.70 -40.83 14.49
CA VAL A 25 60.75 -39.85 14.25
C VAL A 25 60.91 -39.08 15.55
N GLN A 26 62.03 -39.33 16.24
CA GLN A 26 62.43 -38.62 17.44
C GLN A 26 62.62 -37.13 17.11
N GLY A 27 61.64 -36.32 17.49
CA GLY A 27 61.70 -34.87 17.51
C GLY A 27 60.63 -34.39 18.48
N ASP A 28 61.00 -33.49 19.40
CA ASP A 28 60.13 -32.96 20.46
C ASP A 28 58.73 -32.64 19.93
N ILE A 29 57.77 -33.51 20.30
CA ILE A 29 56.36 -33.30 20.01
C ILE A 29 55.93 -32.10 20.86
N PRO A 30 55.51 -30.97 20.28
CA PRO A 30 55.05 -29.83 21.07
C PRO A 30 53.92 -30.31 22.00
N PRO A 31 53.91 -29.86 23.27
CA PRO A 31 52.94 -30.32 24.25
C PRO A 31 51.52 -30.10 23.71
N ARG A 32 50.69 -31.14 23.84
CA ARG A 32 49.28 -31.13 23.45
C ARG A 32 48.63 -29.84 23.98
N PRO A 33 47.88 -29.08 23.17
CA PRO A 33 47.18 -27.90 23.66
C PRO A 33 46.20 -28.34 24.77
N GLN A 34 46.54 -28.03 26.01
CA GLN A 34 45.70 -28.27 27.18
C GLN A 34 44.77 -27.07 27.32
N LEU A 35 43.50 -27.35 27.64
CA LEU A 35 42.55 -26.30 27.99
C LEU A 35 43.03 -25.58 29.27
N PRO A 36 42.76 -24.28 29.41
CA PRO A 36 43.10 -23.55 30.63
C PRO A 36 42.48 -24.21 31.86
N GLU A 37 43.18 -24.14 33.01
CA GLU A 37 42.67 -24.70 34.26
C GLU A 37 41.29 -24.11 34.60
N GLY A 38 40.33 -24.98 34.94
CA GLY A 38 38.95 -24.60 35.23
C GLY A 38 38.02 -24.48 34.02
N VAL A 39 38.53 -24.71 32.80
CA VAL A 39 37.71 -24.79 31.58
C VAL A 39 37.34 -26.24 31.27
N VAL A 40 36.04 -26.50 31.11
CA VAL A 40 35.52 -27.82 30.74
C VAL A 40 35.23 -27.81 29.24
N ASP A 41 35.77 -28.78 28.51
CA ASP A 41 35.49 -28.92 27.07
C ASP A 41 33.99 -29.19 26.84
N THR A 42 33.40 -28.44 25.93
CA THR A 42 31.98 -28.56 25.55
C THR A 42 31.82 -28.90 24.08
N PRO A 43 32.22 -30.11 23.64
CA PRO A 43 32.17 -30.49 22.22
C PRO A 43 30.75 -30.51 21.66
N LEU A 44 29.75 -30.86 22.47
CA LEU A 44 28.34 -30.83 22.05
C LEU A 44 27.82 -29.42 21.77
N VAL A 45 28.28 -28.42 22.53
CA VAL A 45 27.93 -27.01 22.30
C VAL A 45 28.54 -26.54 20.98
N ARG A 46 29.79 -26.92 20.73
CA ARG A 46 30.49 -26.63 19.47
C ARG A 46 29.79 -27.23 18.26
N ILE A 47 29.41 -28.51 18.34
CA ILE A 47 28.65 -29.20 17.28
C ILE A 47 27.28 -28.53 17.10
N PHE A 48 26.59 -28.18 18.18
CA PHE A 48 25.31 -27.48 18.11
C PHE A 48 25.44 -26.13 17.39
N ASN A 49 26.39 -25.28 17.77
CA ASN A 49 26.62 -23.98 17.14
C ASN A 49 26.96 -24.16 15.65
N PHE A 50 27.82 -25.13 15.33
CA PHE A 50 28.17 -25.45 13.94
C PHE A 50 26.94 -25.85 13.13
N LEU A 51 26.13 -26.79 13.63
CA LEU A 51 24.91 -27.24 12.95
C LEU A 51 23.90 -26.09 12.81
N GLN A 52 23.76 -25.23 13.82
CA GLN A 52 22.89 -24.07 13.76
C GLN A 52 23.34 -23.09 12.67
N MET A 53 24.62 -22.72 12.65
CA MET A 53 25.19 -21.82 11.65
C MET A 53 25.06 -22.41 10.23
N MET A 54 25.32 -23.71 10.07
CA MET A 54 25.15 -24.42 8.81
C MET A 54 23.69 -24.46 8.37
N SER A 55 22.76 -24.77 9.27
CA SER A 55 21.32 -24.82 8.96
C SER A 55 20.80 -23.46 8.50
N LEU A 56 21.13 -22.38 9.22
CA LEU A 56 20.75 -21.01 8.83
C LEU A 56 21.39 -20.61 7.51
N SER A 57 22.66 -20.97 7.28
CA SER A 57 23.33 -20.70 6.00
C SER A 57 22.62 -21.42 4.85
N TYR A 58 22.23 -22.69 5.01
CA TYR A 58 21.45 -23.41 4.00
C TYR A 58 20.06 -22.81 3.78
N GLN A 59 19.36 -22.42 4.83
CA GLN A 59 18.05 -21.77 4.70
C GLN A 59 18.17 -20.45 3.93
N LEU A 60 19.22 -19.66 4.19
CA LEU A 60 19.47 -18.40 3.46
C LEU A 60 19.78 -18.65 1.98
N GLU A 61 20.55 -19.70 1.67
CA GLU A 61 20.83 -20.12 0.29
C GLU A 61 19.57 -20.60 -0.44
N ILE A 62 18.66 -21.31 0.25
CA ILE A 62 17.37 -21.71 -0.32
C ILE A 62 16.55 -20.47 -0.71
N LEU A 63 16.44 -19.49 0.19
CA LEU A 63 15.74 -18.23 -0.09
C LEU A 63 16.39 -17.47 -1.26
N TRP A 64 17.72 -17.43 -1.30
CA TRP A 64 18.45 -16.83 -2.41
C TRP A 64 18.18 -17.53 -3.74
N TYR A 65 18.22 -18.87 -3.75
CA TYR A 65 17.93 -19.67 -4.93
C TYR A 65 16.48 -19.46 -5.41
N GLN A 66 15.51 -19.40 -4.49
CA GLN A 66 14.13 -19.06 -4.81
C GLN A 66 14.04 -17.68 -5.45
N ALA A 67 14.71 -16.67 -4.89
CA ALA A 67 14.72 -15.32 -5.42
C ALA A 67 15.35 -15.24 -6.83
N GLU A 68 16.47 -15.94 -7.07
CA GLU A 68 17.08 -16.05 -8.41
C GLU A 68 16.15 -16.78 -9.40
N ARG A 69 15.43 -17.82 -8.95
CA ARG A 69 14.44 -18.49 -9.78
C ARG A 69 13.25 -17.58 -10.09
N MET A 70 12.81 -16.74 -9.17
CA MET A 70 11.79 -15.73 -9.48
C MET A 70 12.26 -14.76 -10.58
N ARG A 71 13.54 -14.37 -10.57
CA ARG A 71 14.11 -13.53 -11.63
C ARG A 71 13.99 -14.20 -13.00
N SER A 72 14.34 -15.49 -13.10
CA SER A 72 14.19 -16.23 -14.37
C SER A 72 12.74 -16.42 -14.83
N LEU A 73 11.77 -16.33 -13.90
CA LEU A 73 10.33 -16.40 -14.17
C LEU A 73 9.69 -15.02 -14.46
N GLY A 74 10.48 -14.02 -14.88
CA GLY A 74 9.96 -12.72 -15.33
C GLY A 74 9.97 -11.60 -14.29
N TRP A 75 10.68 -11.79 -13.16
CA TRP A 75 11.00 -10.73 -12.20
C TRP A 75 12.36 -10.08 -12.45
N ALA A 76 13.18 -10.57 -13.38
CA ALA A 76 14.56 -10.10 -13.59
C ALA A 76 14.67 -8.57 -13.75
N ASP A 77 13.71 -7.95 -14.43
CA ASP A 77 13.70 -6.50 -14.68
C ASP A 77 13.28 -5.68 -13.45
N TYR A 78 12.63 -6.31 -12.47
CA TYR A 78 11.98 -5.64 -11.32
C TYR A 78 12.58 -6.07 -9.98
N LEU A 79 13.45 -7.08 -9.95
CA LEU A 79 14.06 -7.67 -8.77
C LEU A 79 15.56 -7.91 -8.99
N THR A 80 16.38 -7.34 -8.11
CA THR A 80 17.82 -7.61 -8.04
C THR A 80 18.12 -8.27 -6.72
N VAL A 81 18.86 -9.36 -6.77
CA VAL A 81 19.23 -10.16 -5.60
C VAL A 81 20.76 -10.16 -5.51
N GLN A 82 21.26 -9.97 -4.30
CA GLN A 82 22.68 -9.99 -3.99
C GLN A 82 22.92 -10.82 -2.74
N MET A 83 23.96 -11.65 -2.76
CA MET A 83 24.46 -12.36 -1.60
C MET A 83 25.80 -11.76 -1.21
N SER A 84 26.02 -11.51 0.08
CA SER A 84 27.31 -11.06 0.58
C SER A 84 28.40 -12.13 0.34
N PRO A 85 29.68 -11.74 0.20
CA PRO A 85 30.76 -12.71 -0.03
C PRO A 85 30.93 -13.71 1.12
N ASN A 86 30.57 -13.30 2.34
CA ASN A 86 30.55 -14.16 3.52
C ASN A 86 29.29 -15.03 3.63
N ARG A 87 28.34 -14.94 2.69
CA ARG A 87 27.07 -15.69 2.64
C ARG A 87 26.23 -15.64 3.92
N LYS A 88 26.38 -14.57 4.69
CA LYS A 88 25.59 -14.32 5.92
C LYS A 88 24.46 -13.31 5.71
N VAL A 89 24.45 -12.60 4.58
CA VAL A 89 23.49 -11.54 4.29
C VAL A 89 23.02 -11.65 2.85
N MET A 90 21.72 -11.77 2.66
CA MET A 90 21.04 -11.67 1.38
C MET A 90 20.32 -10.33 1.30
N LYS A 91 20.45 -9.62 0.18
CA LYS A 91 19.73 -8.39 -0.12
C LYS A 91 18.90 -8.57 -1.39
N ALA A 92 17.63 -8.21 -1.32
CA ALA A 92 16.72 -8.23 -2.46
C ALA A 92 16.07 -6.85 -2.62
N SER A 93 16.34 -6.18 -3.74
CA SER A 93 15.74 -4.88 -4.08
C SER A 93 14.65 -5.07 -5.13
N TYR A 94 13.46 -4.53 -4.88
CA TYR A 94 12.27 -4.73 -5.70
C TYR A 94 11.75 -3.43 -6.33
N TRP A 95 10.84 -3.57 -7.31
CA TRP A 95 10.31 -2.48 -8.14
C TRP A 95 11.42 -1.66 -8.80
N ILE A 96 12.38 -2.38 -9.38
CA ILE A 96 13.47 -1.74 -10.11
C ILE A 96 12.93 -1.07 -11.35
N ARG A 97 13.33 0.18 -11.54
CA ARG A 97 12.96 1.02 -12.66
C ARG A 97 14.20 1.29 -13.48
N GLN A 98 14.11 1.04 -14.78
CA GLN A 98 15.14 1.43 -15.71
C GLN A 98 15.25 2.97 -15.72
N ALA A 99 16.48 3.48 -15.66
CA ALA A 99 16.71 4.90 -15.82
C ALA A 99 16.24 5.32 -17.23
N PRO A 100 15.43 6.37 -17.37
CA PRO A 100 14.94 6.79 -18.68
C PRO A 100 16.12 7.18 -19.59
N PRO A 101 16.09 6.81 -20.89
CA PRO A 101 17.24 6.92 -21.79
C PRO A 101 17.57 8.34 -22.28
N GLN A 102 17.03 9.43 -21.71
CA GLN A 102 17.19 10.78 -22.27
C GLN A 102 17.85 11.80 -21.31
N PRO A 103 19.06 12.29 -21.65
CA PRO A 103 19.65 13.46 -21.01
C PRO A 103 19.08 14.73 -21.67
N GLY A 104 18.17 15.45 -21.00
CA GLY A 104 17.74 16.75 -21.53
C GLY A 104 16.52 17.40 -20.88
N ARG A 105 15.64 16.63 -20.21
CA ARG A 105 14.55 17.20 -19.41
C ARG A 105 14.88 17.04 -17.93
N GLN A 106 14.87 18.15 -17.19
CA GLN A 106 14.93 18.16 -15.73
C GLN A 106 13.69 17.45 -15.18
N ARG A 107 13.71 16.11 -15.19
CA ARG A 107 12.70 15.28 -14.53
C ARG A 107 13.13 15.07 -13.08
N PHE A 108 12.17 15.11 -12.17
CA PHE A 108 12.39 14.76 -10.76
C PHE A 108 13.09 13.40 -10.68
N LYS A 109 14.19 13.34 -9.92
CA LYS A 109 14.96 12.10 -9.72
C LYS A 109 14.17 11.15 -8.82
N LEU A 110 13.26 10.39 -9.40
CA LEU A 110 12.63 9.27 -8.71
C LEU A 110 13.70 8.22 -8.40
N PRO A 111 13.64 7.57 -7.22
CA PRO A 111 14.51 6.44 -6.93
C PRO A 111 14.35 5.34 -7.98
N THR A 112 15.46 4.68 -8.28
CA THR A 112 15.49 3.56 -9.24
C THR A 112 14.94 2.26 -8.69
N LEU A 113 14.59 2.21 -7.40
CA LEU A 113 14.02 1.03 -6.73
C LEU A 113 12.90 1.45 -5.77
N GLY A 114 11.98 0.54 -5.49
CA GLY A 114 10.89 0.77 -4.53
C GLY A 114 11.32 0.55 -3.09
N GLY A 115 12.06 -0.52 -2.82
CA GLY A 115 12.58 -0.82 -1.49
C GLY A 115 13.56 -1.99 -1.52
N THR A 116 14.20 -2.24 -0.38
CA THR A 116 15.14 -3.34 -0.20
C THR A 116 14.78 -4.16 1.03
N ILE A 117 14.83 -5.48 0.87
CA ILE A 117 14.72 -6.46 1.93
C ILE A 117 16.11 -7.02 2.20
N THR A 118 16.56 -6.98 3.44
CA THR A 118 17.83 -7.54 3.89
C THR A 118 17.54 -8.67 4.87
N ILE A 119 17.98 -9.88 4.54
CA ILE A 119 17.90 -11.05 5.41
C ILE A 119 19.32 -11.36 5.88
N SER A 120 19.56 -11.29 7.18
CA SER A 120 20.88 -11.51 7.78
C SER A 120 20.82 -12.54 8.90
N ILE A 121 21.90 -13.31 9.03
CA ILE A 121 22.15 -14.17 10.19
C ILE A 121 22.82 -13.30 11.26
N VAL A 122 22.14 -13.11 12.39
CA VAL A 122 22.63 -12.27 13.49
C VAL A 122 22.66 -13.05 14.80
N GLU A 123 23.61 -12.71 15.67
CA GLU A 123 23.68 -13.22 17.04
C GLU A 123 22.69 -12.45 17.93
N ALA A 124 21.64 -13.12 18.40
CA ALA A 124 20.74 -12.58 19.39
C ALA A 124 21.32 -12.78 20.78
N ASN A 125 22.07 -11.79 21.26
CA ASN A 125 22.58 -11.79 22.64
C ASN A 125 21.50 -11.28 23.60
N GLY A 126 21.36 -11.95 24.75
CA GLY A 126 20.50 -11.49 25.84
C GLY A 126 21.01 -10.18 26.46
N PRO A 127 20.17 -9.44 27.20
CA PRO A 127 20.60 -8.22 27.88
C PRO A 127 21.78 -8.51 28.83
N ILE A 128 22.79 -7.65 28.80
CA ILE A 128 24.08 -7.82 29.51
C ILE A 128 23.90 -8.12 31.01
N GLN A 129 22.86 -7.54 31.63
CA GLN A 129 22.49 -7.74 33.04
C GLN A 129 22.06 -9.18 33.38
N ALA A 130 21.75 -10.01 32.38
CA ALA A 130 21.21 -11.35 32.55
C ALA A 130 22.24 -12.49 32.40
N GLY A 131 23.51 -12.15 32.19
CA GLY A 131 24.58 -13.08 31.83
C GLY A 131 24.71 -13.22 30.31
N ALA A 132 25.94 -13.16 29.82
CA ALA A 132 26.27 -13.40 28.42
C ALA A 132 25.65 -14.72 27.93
N GLY A 133 25.13 -14.71 26.71
CA GLY A 133 24.45 -15.86 26.11
C GLY A 133 23.24 -15.48 25.24
N PRO A 134 22.58 -16.49 24.66
CA PRO A 134 21.56 -16.27 23.64
C PRO A 134 20.27 -15.69 24.24
N ALA A 135 19.53 -14.93 23.43
CA ALA A 135 18.26 -14.34 23.79
C ALA A 135 17.24 -15.44 24.13
N ARG A 136 16.97 -15.60 25.42
CA ARG A 136 16.05 -16.60 25.99
C ARG A 136 14.96 -15.94 26.80
N SER A 137 13.78 -16.58 26.82
CA SER A 137 12.70 -16.23 27.74
C SER A 137 13.18 -16.37 29.20
N PRO A 138 12.58 -15.64 30.17
CA PRO A 138 13.01 -15.69 31.56
C PRO A 138 13.02 -17.11 32.14
N LYS A 139 12.01 -17.91 31.81
CA LYS A 139 11.91 -19.33 32.21
C LYS A 139 13.04 -20.16 31.60
N ALA A 140 13.26 -20.07 30.30
CA ALA A 140 14.33 -20.81 29.61
C ALA A 140 15.72 -20.42 30.11
N ARG A 141 15.90 -19.14 30.50
CA ARG A 141 17.13 -18.64 31.11
C ARG A 141 17.40 -19.28 32.47
N ALA A 142 16.38 -19.34 33.34
CA ALA A 142 16.49 -19.97 34.65
C ALA A 142 16.85 -21.47 34.52
N PHE A 143 16.19 -22.19 33.62
CA PHE A 143 16.51 -23.60 33.34
C PHE A 143 17.95 -23.77 32.83
N ALA A 144 18.38 -22.94 31.88
CA ALA A 144 19.75 -23.02 31.37
C ALA A 144 20.80 -22.74 32.45
N LYS A 145 20.54 -21.79 33.37
CA LYS A 145 21.43 -21.49 34.50
C LYS A 145 21.50 -22.65 35.49
N LEU A 146 20.36 -23.28 35.79
CA LEU A 146 20.31 -24.48 36.64
C LEU A 146 21.05 -25.66 36.00
N GLN A 147 20.83 -25.89 34.70
CA GLN A 147 21.51 -26.95 33.95
C GLN A 147 23.02 -26.73 33.88
N ARG A 148 23.48 -25.48 33.66
CA ARG A 148 24.90 -25.13 33.69
C ARG A 148 25.52 -25.45 35.04
N LYS A 149 24.89 -25.00 36.14
CA LYS A 149 25.36 -25.29 37.51
C LYS A 149 25.39 -26.79 37.81
N SER A 150 24.37 -27.53 37.38
CA SER A 150 24.28 -28.98 37.63
C SER A 150 25.30 -29.80 36.85
N LYS A 151 25.68 -29.39 35.64
CA LYS A 151 26.58 -30.16 34.75
C LYS A 151 28.04 -29.77 34.86
N LEU A 152 28.34 -28.50 35.13
CA LEU A 152 29.70 -27.95 35.11
C LEU A 152 30.22 -27.60 36.50
N GLY A 153 29.37 -27.60 37.54
CA GLY A 153 29.77 -27.18 38.89
C GLY A 153 30.29 -25.73 38.90
N SER A 154 31.56 -25.56 39.28
CA SER A 154 32.29 -24.29 39.24
C SER A 154 33.08 -24.04 37.95
N GLY A 155 33.10 -25.01 37.02
CA GLY A 155 33.84 -24.92 35.76
C GLY A 155 33.21 -23.97 34.75
N VAL A 156 34.06 -23.31 33.95
CA VAL A 156 33.65 -22.47 32.84
C VAL A 156 33.59 -23.34 31.57
N PRO A 157 32.49 -23.33 30.79
CA PRO A 157 32.44 -24.08 29.54
C PRO A 157 33.43 -23.50 28.52
N SER A 158 34.05 -24.35 27.70
CA SER A 158 34.95 -23.91 26.62
C SER A 158 34.22 -23.10 25.56
N ASP A 159 32.96 -23.42 25.29
CA ASP A 159 32.10 -22.77 24.30
C ASP A 159 30.72 -22.45 24.90
N GLU A 160 30.13 -21.33 24.48
CA GLU A 160 28.75 -20.97 24.84
C GLU A 160 27.81 -21.15 23.63
N VAL A 161 26.53 -21.40 23.91
CA VAL A 161 25.52 -21.58 22.85
C VAL A 161 25.31 -20.25 22.13
N GLU A 162 25.55 -20.21 20.82
CA GLU A 162 25.36 -19.01 20.01
C GLU A 162 23.86 -18.73 19.78
N GLY A 163 23.45 -17.47 19.87
CA GLY A 163 22.07 -17.04 19.73
C GLY A 163 21.64 -16.77 18.29
N LEU A 164 22.13 -17.54 17.32
CA LEU A 164 21.95 -17.21 15.90
C LEU A 164 20.48 -17.29 15.47
N ARG A 165 20.01 -16.22 14.80
CA ARG A 165 18.68 -16.16 14.17
C ARG A 165 18.71 -15.36 12.88
N PHE A 166 17.67 -15.52 12.07
CA PHE A 166 17.41 -14.57 11.00
C PHE A 166 16.87 -13.26 11.54
N GLN A 167 17.37 -12.18 10.97
CA GLN A 167 16.79 -10.85 11.07
C GLN A 167 16.41 -10.41 9.65
N VAL A 168 15.16 -10.00 9.48
CA VAL A 168 14.66 -9.46 8.22
C VAL A 168 14.39 -7.99 8.39
N LEU A 169 15.11 -7.17 7.64
CA LEU A 169 14.96 -5.72 7.63
C LEU A 169 14.38 -5.28 6.30
N TRP A 170 13.31 -4.48 6.35
CA TRP A 170 12.73 -3.84 5.18
C TRP A 170 12.97 -2.33 5.23
N GLU A 171 13.53 -1.80 4.16
CA GLU A 171 13.81 -0.38 3.98
C GLU A 171 13.14 0.12 2.69
N PRO A 172 12.07 0.94 2.76
CA PRO A 172 11.52 1.58 1.58
C PRO A 172 12.49 2.65 1.06
N ALA A 173 12.61 2.77 -0.26
CA ALA A 173 13.42 3.82 -0.86
C ALA A 173 12.75 5.19 -0.63
N LYS A 174 13.54 6.18 -0.20
CA LYS A 174 13.03 7.54 0.08
C LYS A 174 12.46 8.16 -1.20
N GLY A 175 11.18 8.53 -1.18
CA GLY A 175 10.52 9.10 -2.36
C GLY A 175 10.10 8.07 -3.41
N ALA A 176 10.10 6.77 -3.06
CA ALA A 176 9.51 5.75 -3.92
C ALA A 176 8.07 6.13 -4.27
N LEU A 177 7.72 6.06 -5.56
CA LEU A 177 6.41 6.48 -6.06
C LEU A 177 6.01 7.92 -5.69
N GLY A 178 6.97 8.84 -5.57
CA GLY A 178 6.71 10.24 -5.23
C GLY A 178 6.35 10.49 -3.76
N VAL A 179 6.42 9.44 -2.92
CA VAL A 179 5.98 9.48 -1.53
C VAL A 179 7.14 9.17 -0.59
N SER A 180 7.27 9.96 0.48
CA SER A 180 8.18 9.66 1.58
C SER A 180 7.50 8.74 2.59
N VAL A 181 7.71 7.44 2.46
CA VAL A 181 7.30 6.46 3.48
C VAL A 181 8.34 6.47 4.60
N SER A 182 7.97 6.96 5.78
CA SER A 182 8.86 6.99 6.95
C SER A 182 9.27 5.57 7.37
N SER A 183 10.58 5.36 7.54
CA SER A 183 11.17 4.10 8.01
C SER A 183 10.70 3.67 9.41
N GLY A 184 10.07 4.58 10.18
CA GLY A 184 9.44 4.30 11.47
C GLY A 184 8.17 3.46 11.40
N ASN A 185 7.64 3.18 10.20
CA ASN A 185 6.67 2.11 9.97
C ASN A 185 7.38 0.75 9.84
N THR A 186 8.38 0.50 10.70
CA THR A 186 9.10 -0.77 10.79
C THR A 186 8.09 -1.90 10.87
N ILE A 187 8.23 -2.87 9.97
CA ILE A 187 7.46 -4.10 10.07
C ILE A 187 7.85 -4.73 11.40
N SER A 188 6.87 -5.02 12.27
CA SER A 188 7.16 -5.74 13.51
C SER A 188 7.90 -7.01 13.12
N ASP A 189 8.96 -7.34 13.87
CA ASP A 189 9.86 -8.50 13.61
C ASP A 189 9.03 -9.79 13.41
N ASP A 190 7.87 -9.89 14.07
CA ASP A 190 6.91 -11.01 13.94
C ASP A 190 6.29 -11.20 12.54
N LEU A 191 6.08 -10.13 11.77
CA LEU A 191 5.42 -10.22 10.45
C LEU A 191 6.40 -10.62 9.34
N LEU A 192 7.69 -10.36 9.53
CA LEU A 192 8.78 -10.75 8.62
C LEU A 192 9.57 -11.96 9.13
N HIS A 193 8.99 -12.74 10.04
CA HIS A 193 9.63 -13.95 10.53
C HIS A 193 9.80 -14.99 9.41
N VAL A 194 11.00 -15.54 9.30
CA VAL A 194 11.31 -16.64 8.39
C VAL A 194 11.03 -17.95 9.12
N ASP A 195 10.03 -18.70 8.66
CA ASP A 195 9.74 -20.05 9.19
C ASP A 195 10.71 -21.05 8.57
N ALA A 196 11.44 -21.77 9.41
CA ALA A 196 12.37 -22.82 8.99
C ALA A 196 11.67 -24.02 8.31
N ASN A 197 10.38 -24.24 8.61
CA ASN A 197 9.60 -25.35 8.04
C ASN A 197 8.91 -24.99 6.72
N ASP A 198 8.74 -23.70 6.44
CA ASP A 198 8.06 -23.18 5.25
C ASP A 198 8.82 -21.97 4.69
N LEU A 199 9.96 -22.26 4.05
CA LEU A 199 10.81 -21.25 3.44
C LEU A 199 10.18 -20.82 2.11
N ASP A 200 9.49 -19.68 2.12
CA ASP A 200 8.92 -19.08 0.90
C ASP A 200 9.33 -17.60 0.78
N PHE A 201 10.34 -17.34 -0.05
CA PHE A 201 10.78 -15.98 -0.37
C PHE A 201 9.70 -15.17 -1.09
N GLU A 202 8.88 -15.78 -1.94
CA GLU A 202 7.81 -15.06 -2.65
C GLU A 202 6.77 -14.56 -1.67
N GLN A 203 6.34 -15.39 -0.73
CA GLN A 203 5.39 -15.00 0.30
C GLN A 203 5.95 -13.87 1.18
N LEU A 204 7.22 -13.97 1.57
CA LEU A 204 7.91 -12.91 2.31
C LEU A 204 7.91 -11.59 1.52
N LEU A 205 8.28 -11.63 0.24
CA LEU A 205 8.31 -10.47 -0.65
C LEU A 205 6.90 -9.87 -0.83
N ARG A 206 5.86 -10.70 -1.03
CA ARG A 206 4.47 -10.25 -1.16
C ARG A 206 4.00 -9.50 0.09
N ARG A 207 4.27 -10.00 1.29
CA ARG A 207 3.93 -9.31 2.56
C ARG A 207 4.57 -7.93 2.66
N VAL A 208 5.85 -7.84 2.28
CA VAL A 208 6.58 -6.56 2.25
C VAL A 208 5.95 -5.60 1.24
N ILE A 209 5.66 -6.08 0.03
CA ILE A 209 5.09 -5.29 -1.04
C ILE A 209 3.67 -4.82 -0.70
N GLU A 210 2.82 -5.67 -0.14
CA GLU A 210 1.47 -5.29 0.32
C GLU A 210 1.53 -4.17 1.35
N ARG A 211 2.45 -4.27 2.32
CA ARG A 211 2.65 -3.22 3.32
C ARG A 211 3.20 -1.94 2.69
N HIS A 212 4.10 -2.04 1.72
CA HIS A 212 4.62 -0.88 1.00
C HIS A 212 3.51 -0.18 0.22
N THR A 213 2.72 -0.93 -0.55
CA THR A 213 1.56 -0.44 -1.29
C THR A 213 0.55 0.23 -0.36
N HIS A 214 0.21 -0.40 0.76
CA HIS A 214 -0.70 0.19 1.74
C HIS A 214 -0.16 1.53 2.28
N ALA A 215 1.13 1.60 2.62
CA ALA A 215 1.75 2.83 3.12
C ALA A 215 1.74 3.97 2.08
N VAL A 216 2.03 3.65 0.82
CA VAL A 216 2.01 4.60 -0.30
C VAL A 216 0.58 5.11 -0.54
N LEU A 217 -0.39 4.21 -0.67
CA LEU A 217 -1.78 4.58 -0.91
C LEU A 217 -2.40 5.36 0.27
N LYS A 218 -2.04 5.01 1.50
CA LYS A 218 -2.46 5.75 2.70
C LYS A 218 -1.94 7.18 2.71
N MET A 219 -0.71 7.37 2.24
CA MET A 219 -0.15 8.72 2.13
C MET A 219 -0.84 9.51 1.01
N PHE A 220 -1.14 8.90 -0.14
CA PHE A 220 -1.95 9.56 -1.17
C PHE A 220 -3.35 9.91 -0.68
N GLN A 221 -4.01 9.02 0.08
CA GLN A 221 -5.28 9.33 0.74
C GLN A 221 -5.13 10.56 1.65
N TYR A 222 -4.11 10.57 2.50
CA TYR A 222 -3.84 11.70 3.39
C TYR A 222 -3.62 13.01 2.61
N GLN A 223 -2.82 12.97 1.54
CA GLN A 223 -2.56 14.14 0.71
C GLN A 223 -3.80 14.62 -0.06
N LEU A 224 -4.68 13.73 -0.52
CA LEU A 224 -5.95 14.11 -1.16
C LEU A 224 -6.89 14.79 -0.16
N GLN A 225 -6.97 14.27 1.07
CA GLN A 225 -7.87 14.75 2.11
C GLN A 225 -7.40 16.04 2.80
N HIS A 226 -6.08 16.24 2.93
CA HIS A 226 -5.50 17.36 3.70
C HIS A 226 -4.71 18.35 2.84
N GLY A 227 -4.40 18.00 1.60
CA GLY A 227 -3.58 18.80 0.69
C GLY A 227 -4.36 19.84 -0.10
N PRO A 228 -3.83 20.29 -1.26
CA PRO A 228 -4.42 21.38 -2.05
C PRO A 228 -5.79 21.01 -2.63
N THR A 229 -6.09 19.71 -2.76
CA THR A 229 -7.36 19.21 -3.29
C THR A 229 -8.38 18.86 -2.19
N ARG A 230 -8.12 19.26 -0.93
CA ARG A 230 -8.97 18.94 0.22
C ARG A 230 -10.43 19.39 0.06
N THR A 231 -10.67 20.50 -0.62
CA THR A 231 -12.02 21.03 -0.85
C THR A 231 -12.93 20.04 -1.58
N VAL A 232 -12.33 19.20 -2.43
CA VAL A 232 -13.02 18.18 -3.21
C VAL A 232 -13.03 16.82 -2.51
N PHE A 233 -11.89 16.41 -1.96
CA PHE A 233 -11.65 15.01 -1.55
C PHE A 233 -11.63 14.78 -0.03
N SER A 234 -11.79 15.82 0.79
CA SER A 234 -11.91 15.68 2.25
C SER A 234 -13.21 15.04 2.75
N PRO A 235 -14.38 15.14 2.07
CA PRO A 235 -15.61 14.54 2.60
C PRO A 235 -15.49 13.03 2.80
N MET A 236 -16.13 12.51 3.84
CA MET A 236 -16.05 11.09 4.17
C MET A 236 -16.60 10.22 3.02
N GLY A 237 -15.95 9.09 2.78
CA GLY A 237 -16.34 8.14 1.72
C GLY A 237 -15.86 8.52 0.32
N VAL A 238 -15.47 9.79 0.06
CA VAL A 238 -14.98 10.20 -1.26
C VAL A 238 -13.65 9.54 -1.60
N VAL A 239 -12.75 9.41 -0.62
CA VAL A 239 -11.49 8.70 -0.77
C VAL A 239 -11.38 7.63 0.32
N SER A 240 -11.30 6.37 -0.09
CA SER A 240 -11.21 5.23 0.82
C SER A 240 -10.18 4.22 0.35
N LEU A 241 -9.48 3.61 1.30
CA LEU A 241 -8.60 2.47 1.07
C LEU A 241 -9.46 1.19 1.11
N ILE A 242 -9.43 0.41 0.04
CA ILE A 242 -10.19 -0.84 -0.10
C ILE A 242 -9.24 -1.98 -0.47
N LYS A 243 -9.73 -3.22 -0.34
CA LYS A 243 -9.11 -4.39 -0.97
C LYS A 243 -9.90 -4.72 -2.23
N ASP A 244 -9.26 -4.60 -3.38
CA ASP A 244 -9.83 -4.89 -4.70
C ASP A 244 -9.09 -6.11 -5.28
N GLU A 245 -9.82 -7.19 -5.60
CA GLU A 245 -9.26 -8.44 -6.13
C GLU A 245 -8.09 -9.03 -5.30
N GLY A 246 -8.09 -8.79 -3.98
CA GLY A 246 -7.03 -9.23 -3.07
C GLY A 246 -5.83 -8.27 -2.96
N ALA A 247 -5.77 -7.20 -3.77
CA ALA A 247 -4.77 -6.15 -3.69
C ALA A 247 -5.28 -4.91 -2.95
N GLN A 248 -4.38 -4.15 -2.33
CA GLN A 248 -4.72 -2.86 -1.73
C GLN A 248 -4.95 -1.83 -2.84
N ALA A 249 -6.05 -1.08 -2.76
CA ALA A 249 -6.43 -0.10 -3.75
C ALA A 249 -7.00 1.17 -3.12
N LEU A 250 -6.85 2.30 -3.81
CA LEU A 250 -7.42 3.58 -3.41
C LEU A 250 -8.65 3.86 -4.27
N ARG A 251 -9.82 3.82 -3.64
CA ARG A 251 -11.10 4.15 -4.27
C ARG A 251 -11.35 5.66 -4.13
N VAL A 252 -11.57 6.31 -5.26
CA VAL A 252 -11.82 7.77 -5.35
C VAL A 252 -13.13 8.00 -6.09
N HIS A 253 -14.11 8.59 -5.41
CA HIS A 253 -15.34 9.07 -6.04
C HIS A 253 -15.07 10.37 -6.80
N LEU A 254 -15.40 10.39 -8.09
CA LEU A 254 -15.25 11.58 -8.93
C LEU A 254 -16.51 12.45 -8.86
N CYS A 255 -17.65 11.90 -9.28
CA CYS A 255 -18.95 12.56 -9.28
C CYS A 255 -20.07 11.52 -9.42
N ALA A 256 -21.18 11.69 -8.69
CA ALA A 256 -22.28 10.73 -8.67
C ALA A 256 -21.77 9.30 -8.40
N ASP A 257 -22.10 8.34 -9.26
CA ASP A 257 -21.71 6.93 -9.13
C ASP A 257 -20.37 6.61 -9.81
N GLU A 258 -19.72 7.58 -10.42
CA GLU A 258 -18.45 7.40 -11.14
C GLU A 258 -17.27 7.34 -10.15
N ILE A 259 -16.57 6.20 -10.15
CA ILE A 259 -15.52 5.86 -9.19
C ILE A 259 -14.28 5.39 -9.94
N VAL A 260 -13.13 5.92 -9.51
CA VAL A 260 -11.81 5.47 -9.98
C VAL A 260 -11.12 4.65 -8.89
N ILE A 261 -10.56 3.53 -9.29
CA ILE A 261 -9.72 2.67 -8.44
C ILE A 261 -8.26 2.84 -8.88
N VAL A 262 -7.40 3.24 -7.94
CA VAL A 262 -5.95 3.31 -8.14
C VAL A 262 -5.31 2.09 -7.49
N THR A 263 -4.58 1.30 -8.26
CA THR A 263 -3.87 0.10 -7.79
C THR A 263 -2.38 0.21 -8.06
N ILE A 264 -1.56 -0.52 -7.29
CA ILE A 264 -0.13 -0.69 -7.56
C ILE A 264 0.13 -2.16 -7.87
N ASP A 265 0.68 -2.43 -9.05
CA ASP A 265 1.06 -3.78 -9.47
C ASP A 265 2.18 -4.32 -8.57
N SER A 266 1.95 -5.49 -7.97
CA SER A 266 2.86 -6.06 -6.97
C SER A 266 4.22 -6.41 -7.56
N ARG A 267 4.29 -6.79 -8.84
CA ARG A 267 5.55 -7.21 -9.49
C ARG A 267 6.38 -6.02 -9.95
N THR A 268 5.74 -5.06 -10.62
CA THR A 268 6.41 -3.97 -11.34
C THR A 268 6.44 -2.67 -10.54
N GLY A 269 5.57 -2.52 -9.54
CA GLY A 269 5.39 -1.27 -8.81
C GLY A 269 4.79 -0.16 -9.67
N ARG A 270 4.11 -0.50 -10.77
CA ARG A 270 3.42 0.45 -11.62
C ARG A 270 2.04 0.79 -11.06
N MET A 271 1.68 2.06 -11.16
CA MET A 271 0.36 2.55 -10.79
C MET A 271 -0.58 2.40 -11.98
N ASN A 272 -1.77 1.85 -11.72
CA ASN A 272 -2.83 1.71 -12.72
C ASN A 272 -4.09 2.40 -12.20
N LEU A 273 -4.83 3.03 -13.11
CA LEU A 273 -6.15 3.60 -12.84
C LEU A 273 -7.20 2.81 -13.59
N ARG A 274 -8.20 2.32 -12.87
CA ARG A 274 -9.36 1.62 -13.42
C ARG A 274 -10.61 2.45 -13.14
N ASP A 275 -11.47 2.55 -14.13
CA ASP A 275 -12.81 3.09 -13.95
C ASP A 275 -13.75 1.94 -13.54
N THR A 276 -14.60 2.19 -12.56
CA THR A 276 -15.67 1.25 -12.16
C THR A 276 -17.06 1.73 -12.56
N GLY A 277 -17.16 2.91 -13.18
CA GLY A 277 -18.34 3.34 -13.90
C GLY A 277 -18.58 2.55 -15.18
N ASP A 278 -19.63 2.92 -15.92
CA ASP A 278 -20.10 2.19 -17.11
C ASP A 278 -18.98 2.00 -18.15
N LEU A 279 -18.37 0.81 -18.11
CA LEU A 279 -17.23 0.38 -18.93
C LEU A 279 -17.55 0.40 -20.43
N ALA A 280 -18.83 0.56 -20.80
CA ALA A 280 -19.30 0.64 -22.18
C ALA A 280 -19.12 2.03 -22.84
N ALA A 281 -18.75 3.07 -22.08
CA ALA A 281 -18.55 4.40 -22.65
C ALA A 281 -17.27 4.47 -23.52
N ALA A 282 -17.45 4.47 -24.84
CA ALA A 282 -16.38 4.54 -25.84
C ALA A 282 -15.41 5.71 -25.56
N GLY A 283 -14.10 5.43 -25.56
CA GLY A 283 -13.03 6.44 -25.42
C GLY A 283 -12.53 6.70 -23.99
N ARG A 284 -13.17 6.16 -22.94
CA ARG A 284 -12.67 6.29 -21.56
C ARG A 284 -11.39 5.48 -21.32
N GLY A 285 -11.33 4.23 -21.78
CA GLY A 285 -10.19 3.34 -21.61
C GLY A 285 -8.82 3.94 -22.00
N PRO A 286 -8.63 4.41 -23.26
CA PRO A 286 -7.36 5.00 -23.70
C PRO A 286 -6.89 6.19 -22.86
N ARG A 287 -7.83 6.97 -22.30
CA ARG A 287 -7.52 8.11 -21.45
C ARG A 287 -6.96 7.67 -20.09
N PHE A 288 -7.53 6.65 -19.47
CA PHE A 288 -7.02 6.10 -18.21
C PHE A 288 -5.64 5.45 -18.42
N THR A 289 -5.40 4.80 -19.56
CA THR A 289 -4.08 4.29 -19.93
C THR A 289 -3.07 5.43 -20.05
N ALA A 290 -3.39 6.49 -20.79
CA ALA A 290 -2.48 7.64 -20.95
C ALA A 290 -2.16 8.35 -19.62
N ILE A 291 -3.14 8.47 -18.73
CA ILE A 291 -2.93 9.02 -17.38
C ILE A 291 -2.07 8.07 -16.55
N SER A 292 -2.31 6.76 -16.61
CA SER A 292 -1.50 5.75 -15.91
C SER A 292 -0.05 5.76 -16.39
N ASP A 293 0.19 5.90 -17.69
CA ASP A 293 1.54 6.02 -18.25
C ASP A 293 2.24 7.29 -17.73
N SER A 294 1.55 8.43 -17.76
CA SER A 294 2.07 9.69 -17.23
C SER A 294 2.35 9.63 -15.73
N LEU A 295 1.53 8.92 -14.97
CA LEU A 295 1.74 8.69 -13.54
C LEU A 295 2.95 7.81 -13.25
N ASN A 296 3.18 6.80 -14.08
CA ASN A 296 4.36 5.95 -13.96
C ASN A 296 5.65 6.71 -14.29
N GLU A 297 5.59 7.75 -15.13
CA GLU A 297 6.68 8.71 -15.32
C GLU A 297 6.84 9.70 -14.15
N ASN A 298 5.74 10.23 -13.62
CA ASN A 298 5.73 11.18 -12.51
C ASN A 298 4.55 10.95 -11.55
N PRO A 299 4.74 10.19 -10.46
CA PRO A 299 3.68 9.88 -9.50
C PRO A 299 3.07 11.10 -8.79
N ASN A 300 3.80 12.22 -8.70
CA ASN A 300 3.34 13.43 -8.02
C ASN A 300 2.13 14.08 -8.72
N ILE A 301 1.90 13.75 -10.00
CA ILE A 301 0.74 14.30 -10.73
C ILE A 301 -0.57 13.62 -10.31
N LEU A 302 -0.57 12.58 -9.47
CA LEU A 302 -1.78 11.83 -9.11
C LEU A 302 -2.91 12.73 -8.61
N LEU A 303 -2.59 13.66 -7.71
CA LEU A 303 -3.58 14.56 -7.13
C LEU A 303 -4.22 15.46 -8.19
N GLU A 304 -3.39 16.06 -9.05
CA GLU A 304 -3.85 16.91 -10.14
C GLU A 304 -4.63 16.11 -11.19
N ALA A 305 -4.15 14.91 -11.52
CA ALA A 305 -4.78 14.00 -12.47
C ALA A 305 -6.17 13.59 -11.99
N LEU A 306 -6.35 13.25 -10.71
CA LEU A 306 -7.65 12.92 -10.11
C LEU A 306 -8.58 14.14 -10.09
N ALA A 307 -8.10 15.32 -9.74
CA ALA A 307 -8.89 16.56 -9.80
C ALA A 307 -9.36 16.87 -11.24
N ARG A 308 -8.48 16.70 -12.22
CA ARG A 308 -8.79 16.90 -13.64
C ARG A 308 -9.74 15.83 -14.19
N LEU A 309 -9.56 14.58 -13.77
CA LEU A 309 -10.48 13.47 -14.07
C LEU A 309 -11.88 13.84 -13.61
N ARG A 310 -12.05 14.23 -12.35
CA ARG A 310 -13.33 14.69 -11.81
C ARG A 310 -13.95 15.81 -12.64
N LEU A 311 -13.18 16.85 -12.99
CA LEU A 311 -13.68 17.97 -13.77
C LEU A 311 -14.26 17.52 -15.12
N HIS A 312 -13.54 16.63 -15.80
CA HIS A 312 -14.01 16.10 -17.07
C HIS A 312 -15.23 15.19 -16.87
N THR A 313 -15.26 14.33 -15.86
CA THR A 313 -16.42 13.48 -15.58
C THR A 313 -17.68 14.31 -15.36
N ILE A 314 -17.61 15.40 -14.57
CA ILE A 314 -18.74 16.32 -14.37
C ILE A 314 -19.17 16.94 -15.71
N THR A 315 -18.21 17.39 -16.52
CA THR A 315 -18.47 18.02 -17.82
C THR A 315 -19.11 17.02 -18.79
N ASP A 316 -18.59 15.80 -18.86
CA ASP A 316 -19.08 14.73 -19.73
C ASP A 316 -20.52 14.34 -19.36
N LEU A 317 -20.82 14.18 -18.06
CA LEU A 317 -22.17 13.88 -17.58
C LEU A 317 -23.16 15.02 -17.86
N ALA A 318 -22.74 16.27 -17.66
CA ALA A 318 -23.59 17.42 -17.94
C ALA A 318 -23.85 17.59 -19.45
N GLU A 319 -22.85 17.36 -20.29
CA GLU A 319 -22.97 17.36 -21.74
C GLU A 319 -23.89 16.23 -22.24
N GLN A 320 -23.76 15.02 -21.71
CA GLN A 320 -24.68 13.92 -22.02
C GLN A 320 -26.14 14.28 -21.68
N LYS A 321 -26.39 14.88 -20.52
CA LYS A 321 -27.74 15.34 -20.13
C LYS A 321 -28.26 16.45 -21.04
N ALA A 322 -27.42 17.42 -21.40
CA ALA A 322 -27.80 18.49 -22.33
C ALA A 322 -28.15 17.94 -23.72
N ASN A 323 -27.31 17.04 -24.25
CA ASN A 323 -27.54 16.39 -25.54
C ASN A 323 -28.79 15.51 -25.54
N TYR A 324 -29.07 14.81 -24.43
CA TYR A 324 -30.30 14.03 -24.26
C TYR A 324 -31.55 14.92 -24.33
N LEU A 325 -31.48 16.15 -23.82
CA LEU A 325 -32.54 17.16 -23.93
C LEU A 325 -32.57 17.88 -25.30
N GLY A 326 -31.71 17.50 -26.25
CA GLY A 326 -31.61 18.13 -27.56
C GLY A 326 -30.97 19.52 -27.55
N LEU A 327 -30.29 19.90 -26.46
CA LEU A 327 -29.61 21.19 -26.33
C LEU A 327 -28.18 21.10 -26.88
N GLN A 328 -27.72 22.18 -27.51
CA GLN A 328 -26.33 22.27 -27.97
C GLN A 328 -25.41 22.66 -26.82
N SER A 329 -24.38 21.85 -26.56
CA SER A 329 -23.37 22.12 -25.53
C SER A 329 -21.99 22.42 -26.13
N PHE A 330 -21.27 23.32 -25.47
CA PHE A 330 -19.94 23.76 -25.87
C PHE A 330 -19.03 23.82 -24.64
N ARG A 331 -17.95 23.02 -24.63
CA ARG A 331 -16.95 23.06 -23.54
C ARG A 331 -16.10 24.34 -23.57
N ARG A 332 -15.98 24.96 -24.74
CA ARG A 332 -15.25 26.22 -24.96
C ARG A 332 -16.04 27.11 -25.91
N ARG A 333 -16.02 28.41 -25.64
CA ARG A 333 -16.56 29.49 -26.48
C ARG A 333 -15.49 30.59 -26.61
N ASN A 334 -15.61 31.45 -27.62
CA ASN A 334 -14.64 32.50 -27.94
C ASN A 334 -14.73 33.70 -26.98
N PHE A 335 -14.69 33.44 -25.68
CA PHE A 335 -14.62 34.47 -24.65
C PHE A 335 -13.17 34.83 -24.36
N ASN A 336 -12.88 36.11 -24.23
CA ASN A 336 -11.59 36.56 -23.72
C ASN A 336 -11.40 36.10 -22.26
N LYS A 337 -10.13 35.99 -21.83
CA LYS A 337 -9.81 35.58 -20.44
C LYS A 337 -10.46 36.50 -19.39
N GLU A 338 -10.64 37.78 -19.70
CA GLU A 338 -11.30 38.76 -18.82
C GLU A 338 -12.80 38.46 -18.65
N GLU A 339 -13.49 38.06 -19.73
CA GLU A 339 -14.89 37.66 -19.69
C GLU A 339 -15.08 36.37 -18.89
N ILE A 340 -14.19 35.40 -19.04
CA ILE A 340 -14.24 34.14 -18.27
C ILE A 340 -14.05 34.42 -16.77
N LYS A 341 -13.23 35.42 -16.39
CA LYS A 341 -13.04 35.80 -14.98
C LYS A 341 -14.33 36.33 -14.34
N LYS A 342 -15.30 36.86 -15.11
CA LYS A 342 -16.60 37.31 -14.60
C LYS A 342 -17.42 36.16 -13.99
N LEU A 343 -17.21 34.92 -14.46
CA LEU A 343 -17.82 33.71 -13.88
C LEU A 343 -17.23 33.32 -12.51
N GLY A 344 -16.18 34.02 -12.07
CA GLY A 344 -15.62 33.93 -10.74
C GLY A 344 -14.17 33.43 -10.72
N PRO A 345 -13.38 33.84 -9.71
CA PRO A 345 -11.95 33.55 -9.63
C PRO A 345 -11.63 32.07 -9.35
N SER A 346 -12.58 31.31 -8.83
CA SER A 346 -12.46 29.88 -8.48
C SER A 346 -12.97 28.93 -9.57
N THR A 347 -13.21 29.44 -10.78
CA THR A 347 -13.69 28.64 -11.92
C THR A 347 -12.59 27.68 -12.39
N ARG A 348 -12.86 26.37 -12.29
CA ARG A 348 -11.96 25.31 -12.77
C ARG A 348 -12.37 24.74 -14.12
N GLY A 349 -13.66 24.75 -14.42
CA GLY A 349 -14.16 24.45 -15.77
C GLY A 349 -15.56 24.96 -16.00
N THR A 350 -15.93 25.00 -17.28
CA THR A 350 -17.18 25.58 -17.76
C THR A 350 -17.79 24.71 -18.84
N LEU A 351 -19.11 24.62 -18.85
CA LEU A 351 -19.88 24.08 -19.97
C LEU A 351 -20.97 25.08 -20.34
N PHE A 352 -20.99 25.50 -21.60
CA PHE A 352 -21.97 26.44 -22.14
C PHE A 352 -23.06 25.65 -22.87
N ILE A 353 -24.29 25.72 -22.39
CA ILE A 353 -25.45 25.04 -22.97
C ILE A 353 -26.34 26.11 -23.59
N GLN A 354 -26.50 26.07 -24.91
CA GLN A 354 -27.31 27.04 -25.65
C GLN A 354 -28.79 26.71 -25.49
N LEU A 355 -29.61 27.73 -25.20
CA LEU A 355 -31.06 27.56 -25.07
C LEU A 355 -31.72 27.57 -26.46
N SER A 356 -32.55 26.56 -26.75
CA SER A 356 -33.10 26.33 -28.09
C SER A 356 -33.86 27.53 -28.68
N ASN A 357 -34.61 28.26 -27.86
CA ASN A 357 -35.42 29.40 -28.29
C ASN A 357 -34.67 30.75 -28.23
N PHE A 358 -33.46 30.77 -27.68
CA PHE A 358 -32.72 31.99 -27.37
C PHE A 358 -31.25 31.84 -27.77
N PRO A 359 -30.88 32.11 -29.03
CA PRO A 359 -29.55 31.78 -29.56
C PRO A 359 -28.41 32.53 -28.87
N ASN A 360 -28.69 33.70 -28.30
CA ASN A 360 -27.72 34.53 -27.58
C ASN A 360 -27.66 34.22 -26.07
N HIS A 361 -28.49 33.30 -25.58
CA HIS A 361 -28.55 32.96 -24.16
C HIS A 361 -27.96 31.58 -23.91
N TYR A 362 -27.16 31.48 -22.86
CA TYR A 362 -26.50 30.24 -22.46
C TYR A 362 -26.76 29.96 -20.99
N LEU A 363 -27.12 28.72 -20.70
CA LEU A 363 -26.98 28.16 -19.36
C LEU A 363 -25.53 27.67 -19.20
N VAL A 364 -24.79 28.29 -18.28
CA VAL A 364 -23.40 27.99 -18.01
C VAL A 364 -23.30 27.19 -16.73
N LEU A 365 -22.81 25.97 -16.83
CA LEU A 365 -22.34 25.20 -15.69
C LEU A 365 -20.93 25.67 -15.35
N VAL A 366 -20.75 26.22 -14.15
CA VAL A 366 -19.46 26.66 -13.61
C VAL A 366 -19.03 25.70 -12.52
N ILE A 367 -17.96 24.95 -12.77
CA ILE A 367 -17.43 23.96 -11.83
C ILE A 367 -16.32 24.64 -11.02
N THR A 368 -16.50 24.71 -9.69
CA THR A 368 -15.47 25.17 -8.75
C THR A 368 -14.92 24.00 -7.94
N ASP A 369 -13.95 24.31 -7.06
CA ASP A 369 -13.35 23.32 -6.17
C ASP A 369 -14.34 22.78 -5.11
N GLU A 370 -15.37 23.54 -4.74
CA GLU A 370 -16.31 23.15 -3.67
C GLU A 370 -17.64 22.63 -4.22
N ARG A 371 -18.19 23.32 -5.23
CA ARG A 371 -19.50 23.04 -5.80
C ARG A 371 -19.53 23.38 -7.28
N PHE A 372 -20.50 22.85 -8.00
CA PHE A 372 -20.86 23.42 -9.30
C PHE A 372 -22.04 24.38 -9.12
N ARG A 373 -22.05 25.44 -9.93
CA ARG A 373 -23.09 26.47 -9.94
C ARG A 373 -23.59 26.65 -11.37
N TYR A 374 -24.80 27.15 -11.51
CA TYR A 374 -25.37 27.49 -12.80
C TYR A 374 -25.53 29.00 -12.92
N ALA A 375 -25.19 29.55 -14.08
CA ALA A 375 -25.45 30.93 -14.42
C ALA A 375 -26.17 30.98 -15.77
N LEU A 376 -27.20 31.81 -15.88
CA LEU A 376 -27.77 32.19 -17.16
C LEU A 376 -27.02 33.42 -17.65
N ILE A 377 -26.44 33.36 -18.84
CA ILE A 377 -25.73 34.49 -19.44
C ILE A 377 -26.37 34.92 -20.76
N THR A 378 -26.32 36.21 -21.02
CA THR A 378 -26.64 36.80 -22.32
C THR A 378 -25.35 37.22 -22.99
N THR A 379 -25.22 36.86 -24.27
CA THR A 379 -23.97 37.02 -25.02
C THR A 379 -24.15 37.88 -26.25
N ARG A 380 -23.14 38.67 -26.57
CA ARG A 380 -23.06 39.44 -27.80
C ARG A 380 -21.74 39.15 -28.52
N VAL A 381 -21.82 38.98 -29.84
CA VAL A 381 -20.64 38.80 -30.69
C VAL A 381 -20.08 40.17 -31.07
N LEU A 382 -18.81 40.42 -30.77
CA LEU A 382 -18.07 41.59 -31.22
C LEU A 382 -17.65 41.37 -32.67
N THR A 383 -18.36 42.02 -33.58
CA THR A 383 -18.08 41.99 -35.03
C THR A 383 -16.80 42.74 -35.41
N GLU A 384 -16.26 43.58 -34.52
CA GLU A 384 -15.04 44.36 -34.72
C GLU A 384 -13.75 43.57 -34.44
N SER A 385 -13.87 42.38 -33.84
CA SER A 385 -12.74 41.49 -33.55
C SER A 385 -12.48 40.55 -34.73
N MET A 386 -11.21 40.42 -35.15
CA MET A 386 -10.78 39.46 -36.19
C MET A 386 -11.17 38.00 -35.89
N PHE A 387 -11.49 37.66 -34.64
CA PHE A 387 -11.83 36.31 -34.20
C PHE A 387 -13.27 36.13 -33.71
N SER A 388 -14.18 37.09 -33.99
CA SER A 388 -15.58 37.04 -33.55
C SER A 388 -15.73 36.76 -32.03
N ASN A 389 -14.98 37.51 -31.22
CA ASN A 389 -14.99 37.33 -29.77
C ASN A 389 -16.40 37.58 -29.21
N MET A 390 -16.76 36.80 -28.19
CA MET A 390 -18.03 36.95 -27.47
C MET A 390 -17.79 37.70 -26.16
N VAL A 391 -18.77 38.51 -25.75
CA VAL A 391 -18.81 39.23 -24.47
C VAL A 391 -20.06 38.81 -23.71
N MET A 392 -19.94 38.70 -22.37
CA MET A 392 -21.06 38.48 -21.47
C MET A 392 -21.65 39.84 -21.08
N GLU A 393 -22.87 40.12 -21.53
CA GLU A 393 -23.60 41.36 -21.22
C GLU A 393 -24.27 41.28 -19.84
N ASP A 394 -24.93 40.16 -19.57
CA ASP A 394 -25.59 39.90 -18.29
C ASP A 394 -25.25 38.49 -17.78
N ILE A 395 -25.18 38.36 -16.45
CA ILE A 395 -24.87 37.13 -15.73
C ILE A 395 -25.83 37.01 -14.55
N ALA A 396 -26.85 36.16 -14.70
CA ALA A 396 -27.80 35.83 -13.65
C ALA A 396 -27.46 34.46 -13.03
N TRP A 397 -26.98 34.46 -11.78
CA TRP A 397 -26.71 33.21 -11.04
C TRP A 397 -28.01 32.54 -10.61
N LEU A 398 -28.13 31.25 -10.88
CA LEU A 398 -29.29 30.45 -10.49
C LEU A 398 -29.08 29.90 -9.08
N ASP A 399 -30.07 30.14 -8.21
CA ASP A 399 -30.14 29.54 -6.89
C ASP A 399 -30.75 28.14 -6.99
N PHE A 400 -29.87 27.14 -7.10
CA PHE A 400 -30.27 25.74 -7.27
C PHE A 400 -31.09 25.22 -6.08
N GLU A 401 -30.76 25.64 -4.86
CA GLU A 401 -31.45 25.21 -3.63
C GLU A 401 -32.90 25.70 -3.62
N ARG A 402 -33.11 26.94 -4.05
CA ARG A 402 -34.46 27.51 -4.20
C ARG A 402 -35.29 26.84 -5.31
N ILE A 403 -34.64 26.39 -6.38
CA ILE A 403 -35.31 25.78 -7.54
C ILE A 403 -35.70 24.31 -7.27
N HIS A 404 -34.94 23.60 -6.42
CA HIS A 404 -35.18 22.17 -6.12
C HIS A 404 -35.96 21.89 -4.83
N GLY A 405 -36.18 22.88 -3.95
CA GLY A 405 -37.11 22.87 -2.80
C GLY A 405 -37.15 21.59 -1.94
N GLU A 406 -36.50 21.61 -0.76
CA GLU A 406 -36.60 20.68 0.42
C GLU A 406 -36.72 19.13 0.24
N ASP A 407 -36.92 18.55 -0.94
CA ASP A 407 -37.27 17.14 -1.11
C ASP A 407 -36.34 16.39 -2.08
N VAL A 408 -35.03 16.41 -1.86
CA VAL A 408 -34.17 15.25 -2.17
C VAL A 408 -32.96 15.25 -1.23
N VAL A 409 -33.12 14.68 -0.04
CA VAL A 409 -31.96 14.17 0.71
C VAL A 409 -31.42 12.97 -0.07
N ILE A 410 -30.43 13.20 -0.95
CA ILE A 410 -29.55 12.12 -1.43
C ILE A 410 -28.67 11.73 -0.24
N SER A 411 -29.27 11.08 0.74
CA SER A 411 -28.53 10.36 1.76
C SER A 411 -28.02 9.11 1.05
N SER A 412 -26.71 9.00 0.96
CA SER A 412 -26.04 7.77 0.58
C SER A 412 -26.57 6.63 1.45
N HIS A 413 -27.50 5.84 0.92
CA HIS A 413 -27.99 4.65 1.58
C HIS A 413 -26.82 3.67 1.71
N SER A 414 -26.22 3.67 2.89
CA SER A 414 -25.40 2.58 3.39
C SER A 414 -26.30 1.35 3.52
N SER A 415 -26.14 0.42 2.59
CA SER A 415 -26.74 -0.90 2.66
C SER A 415 -26.06 -1.76 3.74
N GLN A 416 -26.72 -1.86 4.90
CA GLN A 416 -26.68 -2.91 5.94
C GLN A 416 -27.54 -2.36 7.10
N SER A 417 -28.57 -2.98 7.66
CA SER A 417 -29.04 -4.37 7.72
C SER A 417 -30.43 -4.42 8.41
N ASP A 418 -31.22 -5.42 8.06
CA ASP A 418 -32.17 -6.19 8.89
C ASP A 418 -33.49 -5.64 9.47
N MET A 419 -34.50 -6.52 9.38
CA MET A 419 -35.77 -6.63 10.14
C MET A 419 -36.92 -5.68 9.72
N ARG A 420 -38.18 -6.08 9.50
CA ARG A 420 -38.96 -7.27 9.88
C ARG A 420 -40.19 -7.41 8.98
N ILE A 421 -40.57 -8.65 8.72
CA ILE A 421 -41.81 -9.10 8.08
C ILE A 421 -43.03 -8.53 8.82
N GLY A 422 -43.81 -7.68 8.14
CA GLY A 422 -45.08 -7.15 8.62
C GLY A 422 -46.24 -8.12 8.37
N LYS A 423 -46.80 -8.67 9.46
CA LYS A 423 -48.05 -9.45 9.47
C LYS A 423 -49.22 -8.57 9.04
N ARG A 424 -49.96 -9.00 8.01
CA ARG A 424 -51.30 -8.48 7.65
C ARG A 424 -52.27 -8.71 8.81
N LYS A 425 -52.78 -7.63 9.42
CA LYS A 425 -53.95 -7.66 10.29
C LYS A 425 -55.19 -7.50 9.41
N ARG A 426 -56.09 -8.49 9.52
CA ARG A 426 -57.36 -8.63 8.81
C ARG A 426 -58.43 -8.06 9.74
N ASP A 427 -59.20 -7.09 9.26
CA ASP A 427 -60.34 -6.53 10.00
C ASP A 427 -61.46 -7.56 10.06
N TYR A 428 -61.91 -7.88 11.27
CA TYR A 428 -63.19 -8.50 11.60
C TYR A 428 -63.45 -8.29 13.10
N GLU A 429 -64.28 -7.31 13.42
CA GLU A 429 -65.04 -7.28 14.68
C GLU A 429 -66.49 -6.96 14.32
N ASP A 430 -67.37 -7.94 14.50
CA ASP A 430 -68.68 -7.74 15.12
C ASP A 430 -69.39 -9.09 15.30
N ALA A 431 -69.35 -9.63 16.52
CA ALA A 431 -70.40 -10.47 17.09
C ALA A 431 -70.09 -10.75 18.58
N GLN A 432 -70.82 -10.03 19.44
CA GLN A 432 -71.47 -10.47 20.68
C GLN A 432 -70.83 -11.62 21.50
N THR A 433 -70.64 -11.38 22.81
CA THR A 433 -71.22 -12.12 23.95
C THR A 433 -70.54 -11.60 25.23
N ARG A 434 -71.19 -10.73 26.02
CA ARG A 434 -71.98 -11.03 27.23
C ARG A 434 -71.24 -11.84 28.31
N GLN A 435 -71.30 -11.27 29.51
CA GLN A 435 -71.17 -11.85 30.86
C GLN A 435 -69.76 -12.07 31.43
N SER A 436 -69.40 -11.25 32.40
CA SER A 436 -68.87 -11.79 33.67
C SER A 436 -69.38 -10.97 34.85
N GLY A 437 -69.91 -11.73 35.81
CA GLY A 437 -70.65 -11.26 36.95
C GLY A 437 -69.79 -10.70 38.09
N THR A 438 -70.54 -9.96 38.89
CA THR A 438 -70.39 -9.49 40.26
C THR A 438 -69.48 -10.29 41.20
N ARG A 439 -68.66 -9.52 41.92
CA ARG A 439 -67.91 -9.87 43.15
C ARG A 439 -68.83 -10.01 44.37
N GLY A 440 -68.42 -10.91 45.27
CA GLY A 440 -68.80 -10.98 46.68
C GLY A 440 -69.46 -12.33 47.01
N PRO A 441 -69.13 -12.99 48.13
CA PRO A 441 -69.08 -12.32 49.43
C PRO A 441 -67.97 -12.79 50.40
N ASN A 442 -67.84 -12.01 51.48
CA ASN A 442 -67.30 -12.41 52.76
C ASN A 442 -68.41 -13.03 53.63
N SER A 443 -67.98 -13.83 54.61
CA SER A 443 -68.68 -14.42 55.77
C SER A 443 -69.20 -15.85 55.62
N GLY A 444 -68.63 -16.73 56.46
CA GLY A 444 -69.00 -18.13 56.64
C GLY A 444 -67.81 -19.06 56.57
#